data_AF-W7CPM2-F1
#
_entry.id   AF-W7CPM2-F1
#
_cell.length_a   1.000
_cell.length_b   1.000
_cell.length_c   1.000
_cell.angle_alpha   90.00
_cell.angle_beta   90.00
_cell.angle_gamma   90.00
#
_symmetry.space_group_name_H-M   'P 1'
#
loop_
_entity.id
_entity.type
_entity.pdbx_description
1 polymer ?
#
loop_
_entity_poly.entity_id
_entity_poly.type
_entity_poly.pdbx_seq_one_letter_code
_entity_poly.pdbx_strand_id
1 'polypeptide(L)'
;MKKMAGLLVVALLLMTVLVACGNESSSKESDKKEDKTLVVYSPNSENIVNTLIPMFEDETGIKVELVSAGTGELLKRISSEKDKPYADVMFGGLNKSKLTDENLFEKYTSKNEALYHN
;
A
#
# COMPACT_ATOMS: atom_id res chain seq x y z
N MET A 1 -56.46 42.49 0.15
CA MET A 1 -55.18 42.41 0.89
C MET A 1 -54.40 41.23 0.31
N LYS A 2 -53.50 41.50 -0.66
CA LYS A 2 -53.01 40.54 -1.66
C LYS A 2 -51.51 40.22 -1.52
N LYS A 3 -50.97 40.28 -0.30
CA LYS A 3 -49.51 40.26 -0.06
C LYS A 3 -49.13 39.49 1.21
N MET A 4 -49.76 38.35 1.52
CA MET A 4 -49.41 37.54 2.72
C MET A 4 -49.43 36.02 2.47
N ALA A 5 -49.47 35.56 1.22
CA ALA A 5 -49.54 34.13 0.90
C ALA A 5 -48.16 33.46 0.67
N GLY A 6 -47.06 34.22 0.76
CA GLY A 6 -45.72 33.74 0.37
C GLY A 6 -44.86 33.13 1.49
N LEU A 7 -45.30 33.20 2.76
CA LEU A 7 -44.43 32.89 3.91
C LEU A 7 -44.80 31.59 4.66
N LEU A 8 -45.70 30.77 4.12
CA LEU A 8 -46.12 29.51 4.75
C LEU A 8 -45.65 28.24 4.01
N VAL A 9 -45.02 28.38 2.84
CA VAL A 9 -44.54 27.23 2.04
C VAL A 9 -43.11 26.79 2.42
N VAL A 10 -42.33 27.65 3.09
CA VAL A 10 -40.92 27.36 3.45
C VAL A 10 -40.80 26.57 4.76
N ALA A 11 -41.83 26.57 5.63
CA ALA A 11 -41.78 25.88 6.93
C ALA A 11 -42.14 24.38 6.86
N LEU A 12 -42.70 23.89 5.75
CA LEU A 12 -43.16 22.50 5.62
C LEU A 12 -42.09 21.54 5.05
N LEU A 13 -40.93 22.04 4.60
CA LEU A 13 -39.88 21.22 3.98
C LEU A 13 -38.79 20.71 4.96
N LEU A 14 -38.90 21.02 6.26
CA LEU A 14 -37.83 20.76 7.23
C LEU A 14 -38.04 19.56 8.16
N MET A 15 -39.04 18.69 7.91
CA MET A 15 -39.39 17.60 8.85
C MET A 15 -39.25 16.15 8.33
N THR A 16 -38.69 15.88 7.16
CA THR A 16 -38.71 14.49 6.60
C THR A 16 -37.37 13.75 6.57
N VAL A 17 -36.38 14.04 7.44
CA VAL A 17 -35.08 13.33 7.36
C VAL A 17 -34.67 12.55 8.62
N LEU A 18 -35.58 12.27 9.56
CA LEU A 18 -35.25 11.51 10.78
C LEU A 18 -36.15 10.29 11.02
N VAL A 19 -36.45 9.53 9.97
CA VAL A 19 -36.94 8.15 10.10
C VAL A 19 -36.25 7.28 9.05
N ALA A 20 -35.05 6.82 9.39
CA ALA A 20 -34.50 5.57 8.86
C ALA A 20 -34.18 4.70 10.08
N CYS A 21 -35.17 3.89 10.43
CA CYS A 21 -35.09 2.85 11.45
C CYS A 21 -33.86 1.98 11.26
N GLY A 22 -33.42 1.42 12.39
CA GLY A 22 -32.50 0.29 12.40
C GLY A 22 -32.95 -0.78 11.41
N ASN A 23 -32.00 -1.22 10.62
CA ASN A 23 -32.01 -2.53 10.04
C ASN A 23 -30.69 -3.16 10.43
N GLU A 24 -30.80 -4.19 11.26
CA GLU A 24 -29.78 -5.17 11.58
C GLU A 24 -29.43 -5.90 10.27
N SER A 25 -28.71 -5.20 9.41
CA SER A 25 -28.05 -5.79 8.25
C SER A 25 -26.64 -6.03 8.72
N SER A 26 -26.36 -7.27 9.08
CA SER A 26 -25.03 -7.84 9.04
C SER A 26 -24.41 -7.43 7.72
N SER A 27 -23.68 -6.32 7.73
CA SER A 27 -22.70 -6.01 6.72
C SER A 27 -21.70 -7.14 6.86
N LYS A 28 -21.92 -8.20 6.07
CA LYS A 28 -20.82 -8.91 5.46
C LYS A 28 -20.00 -7.81 4.82
N GLU A 29 -19.04 -7.31 5.59
CA GLU A 29 -17.80 -6.80 5.08
C GLU A 29 -17.25 -7.94 4.25
N SER A 30 -17.75 -8.03 3.01
CA SER A 30 -16.99 -8.63 1.94
C SER A 30 -15.72 -7.80 1.95
N ASP A 31 -14.68 -8.32 2.60
CA ASP A 31 -13.31 -7.85 2.48
C ASP A 31 -13.14 -7.49 1.01
N LYS A 32 -13.19 -6.19 0.70
CA LYS A 32 -12.69 -5.72 -0.57
C LYS A 32 -11.24 -6.13 -0.51
N LYS A 33 -10.89 -7.19 -1.24
CA LYS A 33 -9.50 -7.45 -1.61
C LYS A 33 -9.06 -6.16 -2.28
N GLU A 34 -8.46 -5.26 -1.50
CA GLU A 34 -7.62 -4.22 -2.08
C GLU A 34 -6.57 -4.98 -2.86
N ASP A 35 -6.51 -4.70 -4.16
CA ASP A 35 -5.44 -5.19 -5.02
C ASP A 35 -4.15 -4.57 -4.48
N LYS A 36 -3.46 -5.33 -3.62
CA LYS A 36 -2.21 -4.91 -3.00
C LYS A 36 -1.10 -5.08 -4.02
N THR A 37 -0.48 -3.96 -4.38
CA THR A 37 0.75 -3.94 -5.18
C THR A 37 1.93 -3.61 -4.28
N LEU A 38 3.02 -4.36 -4.44
CA LEU A 38 4.32 -4.15 -3.81
C LEU A 38 5.31 -3.65 -4.86
N VAL A 39 5.88 -2.47 -4.67
CA VAL A 39 6.92 -1.92 -5.54
C VAL A 39 8.29 -2.39 -5.07
N VAL A 40 8.99 -3.12 -5.92
CA VAL A 40 10.25 -3.79 -5.60
C VAL A 40 11.38 -3.21 -6.44
N TYR A 41 12.42 -2.71 -5.76
CA TYR A 41 13.69 -2.37 -6.39
C TYR A 41 14.62 -3.58 -6.31
N SER A 42 15.17 -4.04 -7.43
CA SER A 42 16.07 -5.20 -7.42
C SER A 42 17.23 -5.09 -8.40
N PRO A 43 18.47 -5.36 -7.97
CA PRO A 43 19.61 -5.55 -8.85
C PRO A 43 19.86 -7.02 -9.20
N ASN A 44 18.97 -7.94 -8.81
CA ASN A 44 19.11 -9.35 -9.11
C ASN A 44 19.01 -9.62 -10.61
N SER A 45 19.60 -10.73 -11.06
CA SER A 45 19.50 -11.14 -12.46
C SER A 45 18.06 -11.42 -12.87
N GLU A 46 17.76 -11.24 -14.15
CA GLU A 46 16.43 -11.52 -14.72
C GLU A 46 15.94 -12.93 -14.37
N ASN A 47 16.83 -13.93 -14.38
CA ASN A 47 16.47 -15.30 -14.03
C ASN A 47 15.94 -15.43 -12.60
N ILE A 48 16.53 -14.72 -11.63
CA ILE A 48 16.08 -14.75 -10.24
C ILE A 48 14.71 -14.07 -10.11
N VAL A 49 14.56 -12.86 -10.64
CA VAL A 49 13.32 -12.09 -10.49
C VAL A 49 12.15 -12.73 -11.25
N ASN A 50 12.38 -13.24 -12.47
CA ASN A 50 11.35 -13.91 -13.27
C ASN A 50 10.94 -15.27 -12.69
N THR A 51 11.73 -15.85 -11.79
CA THR A 51 11.37 -17.07 -11.08
C THR A 51 10.64 -16.75 -9.78
N LEU A 52 11.21 -15.88 -8.95
CA LEU A 52 10.71 -15.66 -7.59
C LEU A 52 9.50 -14.75 -7.52
N ILE A 53 9.38 -13.74 -8.39
CA ILE A 53 8.23 -12.83 -8.37
C ILE A 53 6.93 -13.58 -8.67
N PRO A 54 6.82 -14.39 -9.75
CA PRO A 54 5.59 -15.15 -10.00
C PRO A 54 5.22 -16.08 -8.83
N MET A 55 6.21 -16.78 -8.25
CA MET A 55 5.98 -17.63 -7.08
C MET A 55 5.43 -16.84 -5.88
N PHE A 56 5.99 -15.66 -5.61
CA PHE A 56 5.50 -14.79 -4.55
C PHE A 56 4.09 -14.27 -4.83
N GLU A 57 3.81 -13.83 -6.05
CA GLU A 57 2.46 -13.38 -6.44
C GLU A 57 1.43 -14.50 -6.31
N ASP A 58 1.78 -15.72 -6.73
CA ASP A 58 0.90 -16.89 -6.66
C ASP A 58 0.62 -17.32 -5.21
N GLU A 59 1.64 -17.30 -4.34
CA GLU A 59 1.50 -17.69 -2.94
C GLU A 59 0.73 -16.66 -2.11
N THR A 60 0.95 -15.38 -2.36
CA THR A 60 0.43 -14.29 -1.51
C THR A 60 -0.79 -13.59 -2.08
N GLY A 61 -0.99 -13.66 -3.39
CA GLY A 61 -1.96 -12.86 -4.12
C GLY A 61 -1.60 -11.37 -4.23
N ILE A 62 -0.39 -10.97 -3.83
CA ILE A 62 0.11 -9.58 -3.92
C ILE A 62 0.77 -9.40 -5.29
N LYS A 63 0.45 -8.31 -6.00
CA LYS A 63 1.11 -7.97 -7.26
C LYS A 63 2.42 -7.27 -7.03
N VAL A 64 3.40 -7.50 -7.91
CA VAL A 64 4.73 -6.89 -7.82
C VAL A 64 4.96 -5.97 -9.00
N GLU A 65 5.24 -4.70 -8.70
CA GLU A 65 5.82 -3.77 -9.66
C GLU A 65 7.35 -3.81 -9.50
N LEU A 66 8.05 -4.34 -10.50
CA LEU A 66 9.51 -4.44 -10.46
C LEU A 66 10.17 -3.24 -11.14
N VAL A 67 11.10 -2.61 -10.44
CA VAL A 67 12.10 -1.69 -11.03
C VAL A 67 13.47 -2.34 -10.90
N SER A 68 14.06 -2.68 -12.05
CA SER A 68 15.37 -3.33 -12.13
C SER A 68 16.45 -2.33 -12.55
N ALA A 69 17.53 -2.25 -11.77
CA ALA A 69 18.72 -1.46 -12.08
C ALA A 69 19.92 -1.93 -11.24
N GLY A 70 21.12 -1.44 -11.52
CA GLY A 70 22.31 -1.79 -10.74
C GLY A 70 22.24 -1.31 -9.28
N THR A 71 22.87 -2.03 -8.36
CA THR A 71 22.86 -1.73 -6.91
C THR A 71 23.17 -0.26 -6.59
N GLY A 72 24.22 0.30 -7.20
CA GLY A 72 24.61 1.69 -6.96
C GLY A 72 23.61 2.72 -7.48
N GLU A 73 22.88 2.39 -8.54
CA GLU A 73 21.82 3.24 -9.08
C GLU A 73 20.58 3.22 -8.19
N LEU A 74 20.16 2.02 -7.76
CA LEU A 74 19.04 1.86 -6.83
C LEU A 74 19.30 2.54 -5.49
N LEU A 75 20.52 2.43 -4.93
CA LEU A 75 20.87 3.13 -3.68
C LEU A 75 20.85 4.65 -3.82
N LYS A 76 21.32 5.19 -4.96
CA LYS A 76 21.20 6.63 -5.24
C LYS A 76 19.74 7.05 -5.32
N ARG A 77 18.90 6.22 -5.94
CA ARG A 77 17.46 6.47 -6.07
C ARG A 77 16.78 6.47 -4.70
N ILE A 78 17.00 5.44 -3.89
CA ILE A 78 16.52 5.36 -2.48
C ILE A 78 16.93 6.61 -1.70
N SER A 79 18.21 7.02 -1.79
CA SER A 79 18.68 8.23 -1.13
C SER A 79 17.98 9.50 -1.64
N SER A 80 17.68 9.61 -2.93
CA SER A 80 17.01 10.78 -3.51
C SER A 80 15.51 10.82 -3.25
N GLU A 81 14.89 9.66 -3.06
CA GLU A 81 13.46 9.49 -2.82
C GLU A 81 13.12 9.40 -1.34
N LYS A 82 14.09 9.50 -0.42
CA LYS A 82 13.90 9.29 1.03
C LYS A 82 12.73 10.08 1.65
N ASP A 83 12.44 11.28 1.15
CA ASP A 83 11.36 12.13 1.68
C ASP A 83 9.98 11.73 1.13
N LYS A 84 9.96 10.99 0.02
CA LYS A 84 8.76 10.42 -0.61
C LYS A 84 9.13 9.11 -1.35
N PRO A 85 9.33 8.00 -0.64
CA PRO A 85 9.80 6.75 -1.23
C PRO A 85 8.84 6.24 -2.30
N TYR A 86 9.37 5.78 -3.44
CA TYR A 86 8.57 5.12 -4.47
C TYR A 86 8.50 3.60 -4.28
N ALA A 87 9.60 2.99 -3.83
CA ALA A 87 9.68 1.56 -3.58
C ALA A 87 9.35 1.21 -2.12
N ASP A 88 8.78 0.02 -1.93
CA ASP A 88 8.51 -0.53 -0.61
C ASP A 88 9.70 -1.32 -0.08
N VAL A 89 10.37 -2.07 -0.96
CA VAL A 89 11.52 -2.92 -0.59
C VAL A 89 12.62 -2.91 -1.64
N MET A 90 13.86 -3.03 -1.18
CA MET A 90 15.00 -3.38 -2.01
C MET A 90 15.31 -4.87 -1.84
N PHE A 91 15.13 -5.66 -2.91
CA PHE A 91 15.41 -7.09 -2.90
C PHE A 91 16.78 -7.38 -3.54
N GLY A 92 17.77 -7.68 -2.70
CA GLY A 92 19.16 -7.94 -3.11
C GLY A 92 20.07 -6.71 -2.96
N GLY A 93 21.21 -6.72 -3.65
CA GLY A 93 22.14 -5.57 -3.69
C GLY A 93 23.29 -5.65 -2.70
N LEU A 94 23.09 -5.20 -1.46
CA LEU A 94 24.12 -5.19 -0.42
C LEU A 94 23.64 -5.90 0.84
N ASN A 95 24.56 -6.60 1.51
CA ASN A 95 24.31 -7.06 2.87
C ASN A 95 24.37 -5.86 3.82
N LYS A 96 23.64 -5.93 4.94
CA LYS A 96 23.58 -4.85 5.96
C LYS A 96 24.95 -4.28 6.34
N SER A 97 25.97 -5.13 6.49
CA SER A 97 27.33 -4.70 6.86
C SER A 97 28.03 -3.80 5.85
N LYS A 98 27.52 -3.71 4.62
CA LYS A 98 28.05 -2.88 3.54
C LYS A 98 27.20 -1.64 3.26
N LEU A 99 26.07 -1.47 3.97
CA LEU A 99 25.26 -0.26 3.87
C LEU A 99 26.00 0.90 4.55
N THR A 100 26.22 1.98 3.80
CA THR A 100 26.93 3.17 4.28
C THR A 100 26.04 4.14 5.05
N ASP A 101 24.72 4.05 4.85
CA ASP A 101 23.72 4.85 5.56
C ASP A 101 22.54 3.96 5.94
N GLU A 102 22.48 3.57 7.22
CA GLU A 102 21.39 2.74 7.75
C GLU A 102 20.06 3.50 7.82
N ASN A 103 20.05 4.83 7.76
CA ASN A 103 18.82 5.63 7.87
C ASN A 103 17.98 5.60 6.59
N LEU A 104 18.52 5.03 5.51
CA LEU A 104 17.81 4.82 4.25
C LEU A 104 16.83 3.64 4.31
N PHE A 105 16.88 2.82 5.36
CA PHE A 105 16.07 1.61 5.47
C PHE A 105 15.41 1.51 6.84
N GLU A 106 14.18 1.02 6.85
CA GLU A 106 13.50 0.68 8.10
C GLU A 106 14.09 -0.60 8.71
N LYS A 107 14.24 -0.60 10.03
CA LYS A 107 14.70 -1.80 10.76
C LYS A 107 13.58 -2.83 10.77
N TYR A 108 13.84 -3.98 10.19
CA TYR A 108 12.93 -5.12 10.19
C TYR A 108 13.69 -6.42 10.50
N THR A 109 13.12 -7.24 11.39
CA THR A 109 13.62 -8.59 11.70
C THR A 109 12.52 -9.58 11.36
N SER A 110 12.81 -10.49 10.44
CA SER A 110 11.85 -11.50 10.01
C SER A 110 11.66 -12.57 11.09
N LYS A 111 10.45 -13.13 11.20
CA LYS A 111 10.21 -14.35 11.97
C LYS A 111 11.06 -15.55 11.48
N ASN A 112 11.54 -15.47 10.24
CA ASN A 112 12.39 -16.48 9.60
C ASN A 112 13.90 -16.21 9.79
N GLU A 113 14.31 -15.18 10.54
CA GLU A 113 15.73 -14.82 10.76
C GLU A 113 16.58 -16.02 11.22
N ALA A 114 16.02 -16.85 12.10
CA ALA A 114 16.70 -18.03 12.64
C ALA A 114 17.12 -19.06 11.57
N LEU A 115 16.51 -19.04 10.38
CA LEU A 115 16.86 -19.95 9.29
C LEU A 115 18.16 -19.57 8.57
N TYR A 116 18.68 -18.35 8.77
CA TYR A 116 19.83 -17.80 8.06
C TYR A 116 21.19 -18.11 8.73
N HIS A 117 21.19 -18.71 9.92
CA HIS A 117 22.38 -18.95 10.75
C HIS A 117 22.81 -20.42 10.84
N ASN A 118 22.30 -21.29 9.95
CA ASN A 118 22.67 -22.71 9.88
C ASN A 118 23.79 -22.97 8.86
#